data_AF-A0A0Q0WNF0-F1
#
_entry.id   AF-A0A0Q0WNF0-F1
#
_cell.length_a   1.000
_cell.length_b   1.000
_cell.length_c   1.000
_cell.angle_alpha   90.00
_cell.angle_beta   90.00
_cell.angle_gamma   90.00
#
_symmetry.space_group_name_H-M   'P 1'
#
loop_
_entity.id
_entity.type
_entity.pdbx_description
1 polymer ?
#
loop_
_entity_poly.entity_id
_entity_poly.type
_entity_poly.pdbx_seq_one_letter_code
_entity_poly.pdbx_strand_id
1 'polypeptide(L)' 'MAKPDAFFGDPTKPVGGHIVGHTATFRIYLRKSKGEKRIARLVDSPNLPDGEAVFSVTTAGLMD' A
#
# COMPACT_ATOMS: atom_id res chain seq x y z
N MET A 1 -3.46 -0.46 24.93
CA MET A 1 -4.77 -0.65 24.26
C MET A 1 -4.60 -1.79 23.28
N ALA A 2 -5.30 -2.92 23.47
CA ALA A 2 -5.11 -4.11 22.64
C ALA A 2 -5.56 -3.84 21.19
N LYS A 3 -4.75 -4.27 20.21
CA LYS A 3 -5.02 -4.12 18.77
C LYS A 3 -5.35 -5.49 18.16
N PRO A 4 -6.61 -5.94 18.21
CA PRO A 4 -7.01 -7.27 17.71
C PRO A 4 -6.79 -7.43 16.20
N ASP A 5 -6.73 -6.34 15.44
CA ASP A 5 -6.33 -6.28 14.03
C ASP A 5 -4.91 -6.78 13.75
N ALA A 6 -4.02 -6.80 14.75
CA ALA A 6 -2.70 -7.43 14.61
C ALA A 6 -2.78 -8.97 14.48
N PHE A 7 -3.90 -9.58 14.89
CA PHE A 7 -4.12 -11.02 14.81
C PHE A 7 -4.92 -11.43 13.56
N PHE A 8 -5.63 -10.50 12.92
CA PHE A 8 -6.51 -10.76 11.77
C PHE A 8 -6.34 -9.68 10.70
N GLY A 9 -5.24 -9.74 9.95
CA GLY A 9 -4.96 -8.82 8.85
C GLY A 9 -3.47 -8.58 8.63
N ASP A 10 -3.14 -7.70 7.69
CA ASP A 10 -1.77 -7.20 7.55
C ASP A 10 -1.48 -6.21 8.68
N PRO A 11 -0.58 -6.52 9.62
CA PRO A 11 -0.31 -5.66 10.77
C PRO A 11 0.51 -4.41 10.42
N THR A 12 0.95 -4.30 9.16
CA THR A 12 1.85 -3.24 8.71
C THR A 12 1.12 -1.90 8.65
N LYS A 13 1.66 -0.90 9.34
CA LYS A 13 1.19 0.50 9.28
C LYS A 13 2.37 1.41 8.91
N PRO A 14 2.15 2.47 8.12
CA PRO A 14 3.22 3.41 7.80
C PRO A 14 3.73 4.11 9.07
N VAL A 15 5.03 4.37 9.11
CA VAL A 15 5.66 5.16 10.17
C VAL A 15 5.41 6.66 9.97
N GLY A 16 5.72 7.48 10.98
CA GLY A 16 5.62 8.94 10.90
C GLY A 16 4.29 9.55 11.34
N GLY A 17 3.31 8.72 11.73
CA GLY A 17 2.08 9.16 12.40
C GLY A 17 1.28 10.19 11.60
N HIS A 18 0.63 11.12 12.31
CA HIS A 18 -0.24 12.13 11.69
C HIS A 18 0.50 13.11 10.78
N ILE A 19 1.76 13.42 11.07
CA ILE A 19 2.54 14.39 10.27
C ILE A 19 2.71 13.85 8.85
N VAL A 20 3.18 12.61 8.71
CA VAL A 20 3.33 11.96 7.40
C VAL A 20 1.96 11.69 6.76
N GLY A 21 0.96 11.30 7.57
CA GLY A 21 -0.39 11.07 7.08
C GLY A 21 -1.05 12.30 6.47
N HIS A 22 -0.81 13.49 7.00
CA HIS A 22 -1.42 14.74 6.53
C HIS A 22 -0.65 15.38 5.36
N THR A 23 0.67 15.25 5.35
CA THR A 23 1.52 15.89 4.34
C THR A 23 1.56 15.12 3.01
N ALA A 24 1.35 13.80 3.03
CA ALA A 24 1.31 12.99 1.82
C ALA A 24 -0.05 13.10 1.12
N THR A 25 -0.10 13.66 -0.08
CA THR A 25 -1.34 13.81 -0.86
C THR A 25 -1.88 12.49 -1.41
N PHE A 26 -0.99 11.56 -1.79
CA PHE A 26 -1.36 10.22 -2.23
C PHE A 26 -0.56 9.21 -1.42
N ARG A 27 -1.24 8.17 -0.93
CA ARG A 27 -0.59 7.11 -0.16
C ARG A 27 -0.88 5.77 -0.83
N ILE A 28 0.18 5.06 -1.18
CA ILE A 28 0.10 3.76 -1.87
C ILE A 28 0.69 2.69 -0.97
N TYR A 29 -0.09 1.64 -0.72
CA TYR A 29 0.33 0.45 -0.02
C TYR A 29 0.77 -0.63 -1.02
N LEU A 30 2.07 -0.96 -1.00
CA LEU A 30 2.65 -1.96 -1.88
C LEU A 30 2.73 -3.32 -1.17
N ARG A 31 2.17 -4.36 -1.79
CA ARG A 31 2.30 -5.75 -1.30
C ARG A 31 2.81 -6.71 -2.38
N LYS A 32 3.50 -7.76 -1.94
CA LYS A 32 3.94 -8.84 -2.82
C LYS A 32 2.75 -9.75 -3.16
N SER A 33 2.65 -10.15 -4.42
CA SER A 33 1.77 -11.23 -4.88
C SER A 33 2.63 -12.42 -5.31
N LYS A 34 2.03 -13.42 -5.97
CA LYS A 34 2.74 -14.61 -6.45
C LYS A 34 3.76 -14.24 -7.54
N GLY A 35 4.99 -14.72 -7.38
CA GLY A 35 6.08 -14.52 -8.35
C GLY A 35 6.54 -13.07 -8.44
N GLU A 36 6.65 -12.57 -9.66
CA GLU A 36 7.11 -11.20 -9.96
C GLU A 36 6.02 -10.15 -9.76
N LYS A 37 4.76 -10.57 -9.57
CA LYS A 37 3.62 -9.67 -9.40
C LYS A 37 3.65 -8.94 -8.06
N ARG A 38 3.24 -7.68 -8.09
CA ARG A 38 3.07 -6.75 -6.98
C ARG A 38 1.71 -6.09 -7.12
N ILE A 39 1.18 -5.63 -5.99
CA ILE A 39 -0.10 -4.94 -5.94
C ILE A 39 0.15 -3.60 -5.26
N ALA A 40 -0.20 -2.52 -5.97
CA ALA A 40 -0.28 -1.18 -5.44
C ALA A 40 -1.74 -0.87 -5.09
N ARG A 41 -2.05 -0.76 -3.80
CA ARG A 41 -3.35 -0.31 -3.32
C ARG A 41 -3.26 1.18 -3.01
N LEU A 42 -4.10 2.00 -3.63
CA LEU A 42 -4.31 3.37 -3.20
C LEU A 42 -5.07 3.35 -1.88
N VAL A 43 -4.48 3.90 -0.82
CA VAL A 43 -5.07 3.92 0.53
C VAL A 43 -5.51 5.32 0.96
N ASP A 44 -5.12 6.34 0.20
CA ASP A 44 -5.54 7.72 0.43
C ASP A 44 -5.32 8.57 -0.82
N SER A 45 -6.30 9.41 -1.11
CA SER A 45 -6.19 10.44 -2.15
C SER A 45 -7.26 11.52 -1.96
N PRO A 46 -7.06 12.73 -2.50
CA PRO A 46 -8.05 13.78 -2.40
C PRO A 46 -9.23 13.62 -3.37
N ASN A 47 -9.07 12.82 -4.44
CA ASN A 47 -9.98 12.87 -5.59
C ASN A 47 -10.16 11.54 -6.36
N LEU A 48 -9.48 10.46 -5.95
CA LEU A 48 -9.60 9.14 -6.57
C LEU A 48 -10.26 8.15 -5.60
N PRO A 49 -11.08 7.21 -6.10
CA PRO A 49 -11.56 6.13 -5.27
C PRO A 49 -10.41 5.19 -4.88
N ASP A 50 -10.54 4.54 -3.72
CA ASP A 50 -9.65 3.45 -3.34
C ASP A 50 -9.65 2.37 -4.42
N GLY A 51 -8.47 1.87 -4.77
CA GLY A 51 -8.30 0.94 -5.88
C GLY A 51 -6.99 0.19 -5.82
N GLU A 52 -6.89 -0.88 -6.62
CA GLU A 52 -5.67 -1.68 -6.74
C GLU A 52 -5.20 -1.74 -8.19
N ALA A 53 -3.90 -1.60 -8.37
CA ALA A 53 -3.21 -1.88 -9.63
C ALA A 53 -2.25 -3.05 -9.41
N VAL A 54 -2.30 -4.03 -10.31
CA VAL A 54 -1.33 -5.13 -10.35
C VAL A 54 -0.24 -4.75 -11.33
N PHE A 55 1.01 -5.02 -10.98
CA PHE A 55 2.16 -4.81 -11.85
C PHE A 55 3.22 -5.88 -11.59
N SER A 56 4.13 -6.08 -12.52
CA SER A 56 5.22 -7.05 -12.43
C SER A 56 6.57 -6.34 -12.27
N VAL A 57 7.44 -6.86 -11.40
CA VAL A 57 8.81 -6.36 -11.22
C VAL A 57 9.77 -7.32 -11.88
N THR A 58 10.33 -6.91 -13.02
CA THR A 58 11.25 -7.71 -13.85
C THR A 58 12.66 -7.11 -13.81
N THR A 59 13.64 -7.78 -14.41
CA THR A 59 15.01 -7.26 -14.57
C THR A 59 15.09 -5.99 -15.41
N ALA A 60 14.13 -5.79 -16.32
CA ALA A 60 14.03 -4.59 -17.15
C ALA A 60 13.25 -3.45 -16.46
N GLY A 61 12.67 -3.68 -15.28
CA GLY A 61 11.91 -2.71 -14.51
C GLY A 61 10.46 -3.11 -14.28
N LEU A 62 9.59 -2.10 -14.11
CA LEU A 62 8.15 -2.28 -13.87
C LEU A 62 7.41 -2.53 -15.18
N MET A 63 6.60 -3.57 -15.21
CA MET A 63 5.70 -3.92 -16.32
C MET A 63 4.29 -4.14 -15.80
N ASP A 64 3.29 -4.14 -16.68
CA ASP A 64 1.91 -4.54 -16.35
C ASP A 64 1.80 -6.08 -16.32
#